data_AF-A0A7V7WY06-F1
#
_entry.id   AF-A0A7V7WY06-F1
#
_cell.length_a   1.000
_cell.length_b   1.000
_cell.length_c   1.000
_cell.angle_alpha   90.00
_cell.angle_beta   90.00
_cell.angle_gamma   90.00
#
_symmetry.space_group_name_H-M   'P 1'
#
loop_
_entity.id
_entity.type
_entity.pdbx_description
1 polymer ?
#
loop_
_entity_poly.entity_id
_entity_poly.type
_entity_poly.pdbx_seq_one_letter_code
_entity_poly.pdbx_strand_id
1 'polypeptide(L)'
;MTPPATALWPSCGRAHLEQRDDGALVPTPAWWRHWLARPEMALVADSCRAETALHRRLQQEPMREVAAPELAAIADPDARENYRHLLSLRDGVQAAGSLQAWVIAQFSYGVTVPPLFIDLALQAIVAGMLDEPPDVLQARAAELFFRTQRLSFEQGRVLAADLETLEEFRQSQGLGELGRLMAQAQVKALPAQLPVLGQPDTESRYWRDATSPHFRSSLLLDLTQEISTDVGHGVHFKLGNARSGLKPLAVLLGRWVRQLLGAEVRIMPVPRIDDARWRWHVGLDVEATALLNDLYAGTLVDGERLARIVGLFRLEFANAAEMRADVAGVPVYLALMANPQGQLRMKPQNLLLNLPLAARS
;
A
#
# COMPACT_ATOMS: atom_id res chain seq x y z
N MET A 1 10.67 -20.28 -10.12
CA MET A 1 10.23 -20.85 -8.84
C MET A 1 9.61 -19.72 -8.04
N THR A 2 8.41 -19.92 -7.50
CA THR A 2 7.73 -18.90 -6.68
C THR A 2 8.44 -18.80 -5.33
N PRO A 3 8.88 -17.60 -4.90
CA PRO A 3 9.49 -17.40 -3.60
C PRO A 3 8.43 -17.46 -2.48
N PRO A 4 8.80 -17.76 -1.23
CA PRO A 4 7.89 -17.62 -0.10
C PRO A 4 7.52 -16.14 0.11
N ALA A 5 6.36 -15.87 0.70
CA ALA A 5 5.88 -14.51 0.93
C ALA A 5 6.85 -13.67 1.78
N THR A 6 7.58 -14.31 2.71
CA THR A 6 8.57 -13.66 3.57
C THR A 6 9.83 -13.16 2.85
N ALA A 7 10.11 -13.67 1.65
CA ALA A 7 11.25 -13.27 0.84
C ALA A 7 10.92 -12.07 -0.08
N LEU A 8 9.65 -11.71 -0.20
CA LEU A 8 9.22 -10.56 -0.99
C LEU A 8 9.56 -9.27 -0.25
N TRP A 9 9.99 -8.29 -1.04
CA TRP A 9 10.32 -6.94 -0.60
C TRP A 9 11.31 -6.88 0.58
N PRO A 10 12.55 -7.35 0.42
CA PRO A 10 13.52 -7.45 1.51
C PRO A 10 13.75 -6.13 2.27
N SER A 11 13.54 -4.97 1.63
CA SER A 11 13.67 -3.64 2.24
C SER A 11 12.85 -3.45 3.51
N CYS A 12 11.65 -4.06 3.62
CA CYS A 12 10.80 -3.96 4.81
C CYS A 12 11.22 -4.87 5.96
N GLY A 13 12.18 -5.78 5.73
CA GLY A 13 12.69 -6.69 6.75
C GLY A 13 11.70 -7.76 7.19
N ARG A 14 10.67 -8.10 6.37
CA ARG A 14 9.64 -9.11 6.73
C ARG A 14 10.22 -10.44 7.20
N ALA A 15 11.35 -10.87 6.64
CA ALA A 15 12.07 -12.09 7.03
C ALA A 15 12.63 -12.07 8.47
N HIS A 16 12.74 -10.90 9.08
CA HIS A 16 13.24 -10.72 10.45
C HIS A 16 12.14 -10.46 11.48
N LEU A 17 10.86 -10.54 11.07
CA LEU A 17 9.71 -10.41 11.96
C LEU A 17 9.17 -11.79 12.34
N GLU A 18 8.79 -11.94 13.60
CA GLU A 18 8.02 -13.09 14.05
C GLU A 18 6.53 -12.83 13.81
N GLN A 19 5.80 -13.84 13.35
CA GLN A 19 4.35 -13.77 13.19
C GLN A 19 3.69 -14.61 14.28
N ARG A 20 2.85 -13.97 15.10
CA ARG A 20 2.03 -14.65 16.11
C ARG A 20 0.84 -15.36 15.46
N ASP A 21 0.18 -16.22 16.23
CA ASP A 21 -1.00 -16.99 15.79
C ASP A 21 -2.18 -16.10 15.34
N ASP A 22 -2.28 -14.88 15.88
CA ASP A 22 -3.28 -13.88 15.47
C ASP A 22 -2.88 -13.11 14.20
N GLY A 23 -1.74 -13.43 13.61
CA GLY A 23 -1.18 -12.78 12.42
C GLY A 23 -0.40 -11.50 12.71
N ALA A 24 -0.31 -11.06 13.96
CA ALA A 24 0.45 -9.87 14.32
C ALA A 24 1.96 -10.08 14.14
N LEU A 25 2.64 -9.06 13.62
CA LEU A 25 4.08 -9.08 13.37
C LEU A 25 4.81 -8.41 14.54
N VAL A 26 5.71 -9.17 15.16
CA VAL A 26 6.49 -8.76 16.34
C VAL A 26 7.94 -8.52 15.92
N PRO A 27 8.53 -7.35 16.27
CA PRO A 27 9.91 -7.04 15.91
C PRO A 27 10.90 -7.87 16.73
N THR A 28 11.80 -8.57 16.04
CA THR A 28 12.94 -9.26 16.67
C THR A 28 14.17 -8.35 16.75
N PRO A 29 15.21 -8.69 17.53
CA PRO A 29 16.49 -8.00 17.45
C PRO A 29 17.09 -7.95 16.04
N ALA A 30 16.85 -8.98 15.20
CA ALA A 30 17.33 -8.98 13.82
C ALA A 30 16.62 -7.92 12.96
N TRP A 31 15.35 -7.63 13.21
CA TRP A 31 14.62 -6.57 12.50
C TRP A 31 15.18 -5.18 12.80
N TRP A 32 15.57 -4.92 14.05
CA TRP A 32 16.20 -3.65 14.42
C TRP A 32 17.60 -3.49 13.81
N ARG A 33 18.38 -4.58 13.71
CA ARG A 33 19.66 -4.57 12.96
C ARG A 33 19.44 -4.28 11.48
N HIS A 34 18.35 -4.79 10.90
CA HIS A 34 17.97 -4.50 9.52
C HIS A 34 17.71 -2.99 9.31
N TRP A 35 17.05 -2.32 10.26
CA TRP A 35 16.91 -0.85 10.22
C TRP A 35 18.23 -0.11 10.34
N LEU A 36 19.13 -0.56 11.23
CA LEU A 36 20.47 0.02 11.39
C LEU A 36 21.36 -0.17 10.16
N ALA A 37 21.10 -1.19 9.34
CA ALA A 37 21.85 -1.47 8.12
C ALA A 37 21.42 -0.62 6.92
N ARG A 38 20.37 0.21 7.07
CA ARG A 38 19.87 1.03 5.98
C ARG A 38 20.83 2.19 5.64
N PRO A 39 20.80 2.71 4.40
CA PRO A 39 21.66 3.82 3.98
C PRO A 39 21.53 5.07 4.86
N GLU A 40 20.34 5.35 5.39
CA GLU A 40 20.10 6.52 6.25
C GLU A 40 20.82 6.44 7.61
N MET A 41 21.25 5.23 8.01
CA MET A 41 21.97 4.94 9.26
C MET A 41 23.44 4.54 9.03
N ALA A 42 23.89 4.54 7.77
CA ALA A 42 25.23 4.11 7.41
C ALA A 42 26.27 5.11 7.93
N LEU A 43 27.29 4.60 8.62
CA LEU A 43 28.43 5.42 9.04
C LEU A 43 29.22 5.87 7.79
N VAL A 44 29.61 7.14 7.78
CA VAL A 44 30.46 7.74 6.74
C VAL A 44 31.88 7.95 7.28
N ALA A 45 32.82 8.31 6.40
CA ALA A 45 34.21 8.53 6.80
C ALA A 45 34.37 9.62 7.87
N ASP A 46 33.50 10.63 7.85
CA ASP A 46 33.50 11.76 8.78
C ASP A 46 32.64 11.52 10.04
N SER A 47 32.01 10.34 10.18
CA SER A 47 31.20 10.00 11.36
C SER A 47 32.03 10.09 12.64
N CYS A 48 31.50 10.79 13.64
CA CYS A 48 32.24 11.05 14.87
C CYS A 48 32.37 9.78 15.75
N ARG A 49 33.30 9.82 16.72
CA ARG A 49 33.54 8.69 17.64
C ARG A 49 32.28 8.30 18.43
N ALA A 50 31.47 9.27 18.83
CA ALA A 50 30.24 9.04 19.60
C ALA A 50 29.20 8.27 18.77
N GLU A 51 28.96 8.71 17.54
CA GLU A 51 28.07 8.05 16.58
C GLU A 51 28.52 6.62 16.28
N THR A 52 29.80 6.44 15.96
CA THR A 52 30.38 5.13 15.69
C THR A 52 30.23 4.19 16.90
N ALA A 53 30.45 4.70 18.12
CA ALA A 53 30.27 3.92 19.34
C ALA A 53 28.81 3.53 19.58
N LEU A 54 27.88 4.47 19.41
CA LEU A 54 26.44 4.23 19.53
C LEU A 54 25.98 3.18 18.51
N HIS A 55 26.37 3.33 17.24
CA HIS A 55 26.02 2.40 16.16
C HIS A 55 26.46 0.97 16.51
N ARG A 56 27.73 0.78 16.93
CA ARG A 56 28.25 -0.54 17.29
C ARG A 56 27.50 -1.16 18.48
N ARG A 57 27.18 -0.35 19.50
CA ARG A 57 26.41 -0.82 20.66
C ARG A 57 25.00 -1.25 20.26
N LEU A 58 24.33 -0.49 19.41
CA LEU A 58 23.00 -0.83 18.91
C LEU A 58 23.02 -2.05 17.97
N GLN A 59 24.10 -2.27 17.21
CA GLN A 59 24.26 -3.50 16.42
C GLN A 59 24.39 -4.74 17.32
N GLN A 60 25.10 -4.63 18.45
CA GLN A 60 25.25 -5.72 19.41
C GLN A 60 23.95 -5.98 20.18
N GLU A 61 23.39 -4.92 20.78
CA GLU A 61 22.20 -4.94 21.62
C GLU A 61 21.15 -3.94 21.10
N PRO A 62 20.34 -4.29 20.08
CA PRO A 62 19.42 -3.34 19.42
C PRO A 62 18.33 -2.77 20.34
N MET A 63 18.04 -3.48 21.42
CA MET A 63 17.00 -3.15 22.39
C MET A 63 17.51 -2.31 23.56
N ARG A 64 18.82 -1.99 23.61
CA ARG A 64 19.36 -1.21 24.73
C ARG A 64 18.73 0.18 24.79
N GLU A 65 18.53 0.68 26.00
CA GLU A 65 18.17 2.08 26.21
C GLU A 65 19.34 2.98 25.81
N VAL A 66 19.00 4.12 25.19
CA VAL A 66 19.96 5.14 24.77
C VAL A 66 19.61 6.43 25.50
N ALA A 67 20.51 6.87 26.37
CA ALA A 67 20.29 8.07 27.17
C ALA A 67 20.46 9.34 26.32
N ALA A 68 19.70 10.40 26.65
CA ALA A 68 19.77 11.68 25.94
C ALA A 68 21.20 12.26 25.81
N PRO A 69 22.09 12.16 26.82
CA PRO A 69 23.48 12.61 26.67
C PRO A 69 24.29 11.83 25.62
N GLU A 70 23.98 10.55 25.40
CA GLU A 70 24.67 9.74 24.39
C GLU A 70 24.31 10.19 22.97
N LEU A 71 23.03 10.55 22.74
CA LEU A 71 22.59 11.16 21.48
C LEU A 71 23.15 12.58 21.31
N ALA A 72 23.16 13.38 22.36
CA ALA A 72 23.68 14.75 22.31
C ALA A 72 25.18 14.82 21.98
N ALA A 73 25.93 13.75 22.29
CA ALA A 73 27.35 13.64 21.96
C ALA A 73 27.63 13.42 20.46
N ILE A 74 26.62 13.09 19.65
CA ILE A 74 26.75 13.01 18.19
C ILE A 74 26.93 14.43 17.65
N ALA A 75 28.06 14.67 17.00
CA ALA A 75 28.44 15.99 16.50
C ALA A 75 27.56 16.45 15.32
N ASP A 76 27.30 15.56 14.38
CA ASP A 76 26.46 15.83 13.21
C ASP A 76 24.97 15.93 13.63
N PRO A 77 24.32 17.10 13.44
CA PRO A 77 22.90 17.26 13.74
C PRO A 77 21.99 16.32 12.94
N ASP A 78 22.34 16.01 11.69
CA ASP A 78 21.49 15.18 10.81
C ASP A 78 21.55 13.71 11.23
N ALA A 79 22.75 13.19 11.46
CA ALA A 79 22.91 11.85 12.05
C ALA A 79 22.18 11.73 13.40
N ARG A 80 22.30 12.74 14.27
CA ARG A 80 21.61 12.77 15.57
C ARG A 80 20.09 12.73 15.42
N GLU A 81 19.53 13.42 14.43
CA GLU A 81 18.10 13.35 14.11
C GLU A 81 17.68 11.96 13.62
N ASN A 82 18.47 11.33 12.74
CA ASN A 82 18.19 9.98 12.24
C ASN A 82 18.14 8.95 13.39
N TYR A 83 19.09 9.00 14.34
CA TYR A 83 19.02 8.14 15.52
C TYR A 83 17.79 8.44 16.38
N ARG A 84 17.39 9.72 16.54
CA ARG A 84 16.18 10.06 17.31
C ARG A 84 14.92 9.48 16.64
N HIS A 85 14.81 9.59 15.33
CA HIS A 85 13.70 9.01 14.57
C HIS A 85 13.68 7.48 14.70
N LEU A 86 14.82 6.81 14.52
CA LEU A 86 14.93 5.35 14.66
C LEU A 86 14.54 4.87 16.07
N LEU A 87 15.03 5.53 17.11
CA LEU A 87 14.73 5.17 18.49
C LEU A 87 13.25 5.42 18.83
N SER A 88 12.66 6.53 18.35
CA SER A 88 11.23 6.81 18.49
C SER A 88 10.36 5.75 17.82
N LEU A 89 10.73 5.33 16.60
CA LEU A 89 10.10 4.19 15.92
C LEU A 89 10.21 2.92 16.78
N ARG A 90 11.43 2.61 17.26
CA ARG A 90 11.68 1.42 18.07
C ARG A 90 10.84 1.38 19.32
N ASP A 91 10.93 2.41 20.13
CA ASP A 91 10.28 2.46 21.42
C ASP A 91 8.75 2.50 21.24
N GLY A 92 8.26 3.18 20.20
CA GLY A 92 6.84 3.20 19.84
C GLY A 92 6.29 1.83 19.40
N VAL A 93 7.01 1.10 18.53
CA VAL A 93 6.58 -0.24 18.10
C VAL A 93 6.64 -1.24 19.25
N GLN A 94 7.67 -1.14 20.11
CA GLN A 94 7.81 -1.98 21.30
C GLN A 94 6.68 -1.76 22.30
N ALA A 95 6.35 -0.49 22.58
CA ALA A 95 5.24 -0.14 23.44
C ALA A 95 3.89 -0.64 22.90
N ALA A 96 3.70 -0.64 21.58
CA ALA A 96 2.50 -1.17 20.94
C ALA A 96 2.45 -2.71 20.90
N GLY A 97 3.58 -3.39 21.07
CA GLY A 97 3.71 -4.85 21.09
C GLY A 97 3.61 -5.55 19.72
N SER A 98 3.26 -4.83 18.65
CA SER A 98 3.27 -5.34 17.26
C SER A 98 3.29 -4.19 16.25
N LEU A 99 3.72 -4.49 15.02
CA LEU A 99 3.67 -3.52 13.91
C LEU A 99 2.23 -3.07 13.62
N GLN A 100 1.26 -3.98 13.60
CA GLN A 100 -0.14 -3.66 13.35
C GLN A 100 -0.69 -2.70 14.41
N ALA A 101 -0.47 -2.99 15.70
CA ALA A 101 -0.91 -2.11 16.78
C ALA A 101 -0.26 -0.71 16.69
N TRP A 102 1.02 -0.66 16.33
CA TRP A 102 1.72 0.61 16.13
C TRP A 102 1.13 1.40 14.94
N VAL A 103 0.89 0.76 13.79
CA VAL A 103 0.27 1.39 12.63
C VAL A 103 -1.14 1.90 12.94
N ILE A 104 -1.95 1.14 13.68
CA ILE A 104 -3.29 1.59 14.14
C ILE A 104 -3.16 2.84 14.99
N ALA A 105 -2.22 2.88 15.94
CA ALA A 105 -1.99 4.05 16.78
C ALA A 105 -1.58 5.28 15.94
N GLN A 106 -0.66 5.12 14.98
CA GLN A 106 -0.24 6.20 14.08
C GLN A 106 -1.42 6.77 13.27
N PHE A 107 -2.31 5.92 12.76
CA PHE A 107 -3.48 6.39 12.01
C PHE A 107 -4.59 6.99 12.89
N SER A 108 -4.72 6.53 14.14
CA SER A 108 -5.77 7.01 15.05
C SER A 108 -5.46 8.38 15.65
N TYR A 109 -4.18 8.64 15.97
CA TYR A 109 -3.75 9.87 16.65
C TYR A 109 -3.04 10.87 15.74
N GLY A 110 -2.87 10.54 14.46
CA GLY A 110 -2.13 11.33 13.49
C GLY A 110 -0.68 10.84 13.36
N VAL A 111 -0.22 10.74 12.11
CA VAL A 111 1.13 10.24 11.79
C VAL A 111 2.14 11.33 12.11
N THR A 112 3.05 11.03 13.04
CA THR A 112 4.12 11.97 13.48
C THR A 112 5.52 11.51 13.10
N VAL A 113 5.62 10.37 12.39
CA VAL A 113 6.88 9.75 11.99
C VAL A 113 7.19 10.00 10.51
N PRO A 114 8.45 9.86 10.08
CA PRO A 114 8.80 9.92 8.66
C PRO A 114 7.95 8.98 7.79
N PRO A 115 7.50 9.41 6.60
CA PRO A 115 6.65 8.59 5.71
C PRO A 115 7.22 7.20 5.41
N LEU A 116 8.53 7.10 5.22
CA LEU A 116 9.24 5.84 4.98
C LEU A 116 8.94 4.77 6.04
N PHE A 117 8.76 5.17 7.30
CA PHE A 117 8.48 4.21 8.38
C PHE A 117 7.10 3.59 8.23
N ILE A 118 6.11 4.39 7.84
CA ILE A 118 4.77 3.90 7.54
C ILE A 118 4.82 2.99 6.31
N ASP A 119 5.48 3.42 5.24
CA ASP A 119 5.52 2.65 3.98
C ASP A 119 6.17 1.27 4.19
N LEU A 120 7.28 1.19 4.93
CA LEU A 120 7.94 -0.09 5.24
C LEU A 120 7.14 -0.96 6.21
N ALA A 121 6.45 -0.36 7.19
CA ALA A 121 5.57 -1.10 8.08
C ALA A 121 4.36 -1.68 7.33
N LEU A 122 3.72 -0.88 6.47
CA LEU A 122 2.64 -1.34 5.59
C LEU A 122 3.11 -2.45 4.66
N GLN A 123 4.28 -2.29 4.04
CA GLN A 123 4.88 -3.31 3.18
C GLN A 123 5.10 -4.63 3.92
N ALA A 124 5.63 -4.59 5.16
CA ALA A 124 5.82 -5.79 5.97
C ALA A 124 4.49 -6.45 6.39
N ILE A 125 3.50 -5.67 6.82
CA ILE A 125 2.17 -6.17 7.19
C ILE A 125 1.53 -6.86 5.98
N VAL A 126 1.53 -6.20 4.83
CA VAL A 126 0.90 -6.73 3.61
C VAL A 126 1.62 -7.98 3.10
N ALA A 127 2.96 -8.05 3.20
CA ALA A 127 3.69 -9.28 2.91
C ALA A 127 3.24 -10.45 3.82
N GLY A 128 2.93 -10.18 5.09
CA GLY A 128 2.35 -11.15 6.02
C GLY A 128 0.88 -11.51 5.75
N MET A 129 0.21 -10.84 4.81
CA MET A 129 -1.15 -11.14 4.37
C MET A 129 -1.22 -11.96 3.08
N LEU A 130 -0.10 -12.19 2.40
CA LEU A 130 -0.09 -12.94 1.14
C LEU A 130 -0.33 -14.43 1.38
N ASP A 131 -0.82 -15.12 0.34
CA ASP A 131 -0.90 -16.58 0.32
C ASP A 131 0.48 -17.23 0.34
N GLU A 132 0.54 -18.51 0.74
CA GLU A 132 1.76 -19.32 0.69
C GLU A 132 1.48 -20.60 -0.13
N PRO A 133 2.06 -20.75 -1.34
CA PRO A 133 2.89 -19.77 -2.04
C PRO A 133 2.08 -18.53 -2.51
N PRO A 134 2.72 -17.36 -2.66
CA PRO A 134 2.02 -16.14 -3.04
C PRO A 134 1.56 -16.16 -4.50
N ASP A 135 0.33 -15.67 -4.74
CA ASP A 135 -0.15 -15.34 -6.08
C ASP A 135 0.49 -14.03 -6.58
N VAL A 136 0.88 -14.01 -7.86
CA VAL A 136 1.62 -12.89 -8.44
C VAL A 136 0.77 -11.62 -8.61
N LEU A 137 -0.51 -11.79 -8.95
CA LEU A 137 -1.44 -10.65 -9.04
C LEU A 137 -1.77 -10.13 -7.65
N GLN A 138 -1.85 -11.01 -6.65
CA GLN A 138 -1.97 -10.64 -5.26
C GLN A 138 -0.77 -9.84 -4.76
N ALA A 139 0.45 -10.29 -5.05
CA ALA A 139 1.66 -9.55 -4.69
C ALA A 139 1.73 -8.17 -5.41
N ARG A 140 1.40 -8.08 -6.71
CA ARG A 140 1.34 -6.76 -7.39
C ARG A 140 0.23 -5.86 -6.86
N ALA A 141 -0.95 -6.40 -6.54
CA ALA A 141 -2.05 -5.64 -5.98
C ALA A 141 -1.72 -5.12 -4.57
N ALA A 142 -0.99 -5.91 -3.77
CA ALA A 142 -0.50 -5.54 -2.45
C ALA A 142 0.37 -4.26 -2.47
N GLU A 143 1.08 -4.00 -3.56
CA GLU A 143 1.88 -2.78 -3.69
C GLU A 143 1.03 -1.49 -3.69
N LEU A 144 -0.26 -1.56 -3.99
CA LEU A 144 -1.18 -0.41 -3.90
C LEU A 144 -1.28 0.16 -2.48
N PHE A 145 -0.98 -0.65 -1.45
CA PHE A 145 -1.02 -0.22 -0.05
C PHE A 145 0.11 0.76 0.31
N PHE A 146 1.24 0.71 -0.40
CA PHE A 146 2.46 1.45 -0.03
C PHE A 146 3.14 2.14 -1.22
N ARG A 147 2.64 1.97 -2.46
CA ARG A 147 3.17 2.65 -3.66
C ARG A 147 2.09 3.46 -4.36
N THR A 148 2.42 4.70 -4.69
CA THR A 148 1.60 5.53 -5.58
C THR A 148 1.71 5.00 -7.01
N GLN A 149 0.58 4.85 -7.69
CA GLN A 149 0.56 4.41 -9.08
C GLN A 149 0.25 5.58 -10.02
N ARG A 150 0.76 5.49 -11.25
CA ARG A 150 0.23 6.20 -12.42
C ARG A 150 -0.76 5.29 -13.14
N LEU A 151 -1.92 5.84 -13.46
CA LEU A 151 -2.97 5.15 -14.19
C LEU A 151 -3.02 5.63 -15.65
N SER A 152 -3.27 4.69 -16.56
CA SER A 152 -3.78 4.99 -17.90
C SER A 152 -5.17 4.39 -18.07
N PHE A 153 -6.04 5.17 -18.71
CA PHE A 153 -7.42 4.81 -19.07
C PHE A 153 -7.50 4.80 -20.61
N GLU A 154 -7.24 3.64 -21.22
CA GLU A 154 -7.16 3.51 -22.67
C GLU A 154 -8.05 2.36 -23.14
N GLN A 155 -8.96 2.64 -24.07
CA GLN A 155 -9.83 1.63 -24.71
C GLN A 155 -10.60 0.75 -23.71
N GLY A 156 -11.07 1.35 -22.61
CA GLY A 156 -11.80 0.63 -21.55
C GLY A 156 -10.90 -0.20 -20.62
N ARG A 157 -9.57 -0.13 -20.78
CA ARG A 157 -8.61 -0.74 -19.85
C ARG A 157 -8.09 0.28 -18.85
N VAL A 158 -7.87 -0.18 -17.62
CA VAL A 158 -7.26 0.60 -16.55
C VAL A 158 -5.94 -0.07 -16.17
N LEU A 159 -4.82 0.55 -16.52
CA LEU A 159 -3.48 0.02 -16.27
C LEU A 159 -2.77 0.84 -15.21
N ALA A 160 -2.18 0.18 -14.23
CA ALA A 160 -1.44 0.81 -13.13
C ALA A 160 0.06 0.51 -13.22
N ALA A 161 0.86 1.56 -13.17
CA ALA A 161 2.31 1.49 -13.12
C ALA A 161 2.82 2.17 -11.84
N ASP A 162 3.91 1.67 -11.26
CA ASP A 162 4.56 2.33 -10.14
C ASP A 162 5.11 3.70 -10.53
N LEU A 163 4.74 4.73 -9.78
CA LEU A 163 5.09 6.11 -10.12
C LEU A 163 6.60 6.35 -10.04
N GLU A 164 7.27 5.83 -9.00
CA GLU A 164 8.71 5.99 -8.82
C GLU A 164 9.50 5.34 -9.96
N THR A 165 9.13 4.10 -10.33
CA THR A 165 9.74 3.40 -11.45
C THR A 165 9.61 4.18 -12.77
N LEU A 166 8.47 4.85 -13.01
CA LEU A 166 8.29 5.70 -14.18
C LEU A 166 9.16 6.96 -14.14
N GLU A 167 9.32 7.57 -12.97
CA GLU A 167 10.13 8.77 -12.81
C GLU A 167 11.62 8.49 -13.02
N GLU A 168 12.13 7.39 -12.45
CA GLU A 168 13.49 6.91 -12.69
C GLU A 168 13.72 6.59 -14.17
N PHE A 169 12.79 5.88 -14.81
CA PHE A 169 12.87 5.57 -16.24
C PHE A 169 12.98 6.85 -17.09
N ARG A 170 12.20 7.89 -16.79
CA ARG A 170 12.29 9.19 -17.48
C ARG A 170 13.61 9.91 -17.24
N GLN A 171 14.15 9.84 -16.03
CA GLN A 171 15.46 10.44 -15.71
C GLN A 171 16.59 9.75 -16.48
N SER A 172 16.52 8.42 -16.61
CA SER A 172 17.52 7.65 -17.36
C SER A 172 17.52 7.89 -18.88
N GLN A 173 16.40 8.37 -19.45
CA GLN A 173 16.27 8.66 -20.89
C GLN A 173 16.84 10.01 -21.34
N GLY A 174 17.52 10.76 -20.48
CA GLY A 174 18.33 11.92 -20.90
C GLY A 174 17.52 13.13 -21.41
N LEU A 175 16.24 13.24 -21.05
CA LEU A 175 15.47 14.46 -21.28
C LEU A 175 16.03 15.56 -20.35
N GLY A 176 16.83 16.48 -20.89
CA GLY A 176 17.34 17.67 -20.19
C GLY A 176 16.22 18.56 -19.61
N GLU A 177 16.55 19.72 -19.03
CA GLU A 177 15.56 20.57 -18.32
C GLU A 177 14.33 20.96 -19.17
N LEU A 178 14.50 21.22 -20.47
CA LEU A 178 13.40 21.50 -21.40
C LEU A 178 12.54 20.26 -21.71
N GLY A 179 13.17 19.08 -21.77
CA GLY A 179 12.46 17.81 -21.89
C GLY A 179 11.68 17.45 -20.62
N ARG A 180 12.18 17.84 -19.44
CA ARG A 180 11.46 17.74 -18.16
C ARG A 180 10.23 18.66 -18.12
N LEU A 181 10.34 19.91 -18.61
CA LEU A 181 9.21 20.85 -18.69
C LEU A 181 8.15 20.43 -19.73
N MET A 182 8.57 19.90 -20.88
CA MET A 182 7.63 19.34 -21.87
C MET A 182 7.02 18.01 -21.40
N ALA A 183 7.79 17.18 -20.69
CA ALA A 183 7.27 15.97 -20.04
C ALA A 183 6.26 16.32 -18.95
N GLN A 184 6.47 17.39 -18.16
CA GLN A 184 5.50 17.94 -17.20
C GLN A 184 4.21 18.46 -17.86
N ALA A 185 4.26 18.87 -19.13
CA ALA A 185 3.11 19.33 -19.89
C ALA A 185 2.33 18.19 -20.61
N GLN A 186 2.92 17.01 -20.81
CA GLN A 186 2.29 15.84 -21.48
C GLN A 186 2.20 14.58 -20.59
N VAL A 187 1.91 14.75 -19.29
CA VAL A 187 1.93 13.69 -18.24
C VAL A 187 0.64 12.87 -18.20
N LYS A 188 0.24 12.15 -19.26
CA LYS A 188 -0.92 11.24 -19.17
C LYS A 188 -0.71 9.82 -19.68
N ALA A 189 0.26 9.59 -20.58
CA ALA A 189 0.46 8.25 -21.15
C ALA A 189 1.51 7.42 -20.38
N LEU A 190 1.23 6.12 -20.25
CA LEU A 190 2.24 5.14 -19.82
C LEU A 190 3.22 4.89 -20.98
N PRO A 191 4.50 4.57 -20.72
CA PRO A 191 5.42 4.17 -21.78
C PRO A 191 4.88 2.91 -22.48
N ALA A 192 4.80 2.95 -23.82
CA ALA A 192 4.22 1.88 -24.64
C ALA A 192 4.93 0.51 -24.50
N GLN A 193 6.09 0.47 -23.85
CA GLN A 193 6.95 -0.72 -23.73
C GLN A 193 6.85 -1.43 -22.37
N LEU A 194 6.06 -0.94 -21.42
CA LEU A 194 5.96 -1.63 -20.12
C LEU A 194 5.08 -2.89 -20.23
N PRO A 195 5.60 -4.08 -19.90
CA PRO A 195 4.81 -5.30 -19.99
C PRO A 195 3.74 -5.35 -18.90
N VAL A 196 2.57 -5.88 -19.26
CA VAL A 196 1.48 -6.17 -18.32
C VAL A 196 1.73 -7.51 -17.65
N LEU A 197 1.60 -7.56 -16.33
CA LEU A 197 1.72 -8.80 -15.56
C LEU A 197 0.63 -9.81 -15.95
N GLY A 198 1.01 -11.07 -16.15
CA GLY A 198 0.08 -12.20 -16.32
C GLY A 198 0.48 -13.24 -17.36
N GLN A 199 1.70 -13.14 -17.90
CA GLN A 199 2.35 -14.19 -18.69
C GLN A 199 3.52 -14.80 -17.91
N PRO A 200 3.87 -16.09 -18.11
CA PRO A 200 4.88 -16.77 -17.30
C PRO A 200 6.26 -16.08 -17.23
N ASP A 201 6.67 -15.39 -18.30
CA ASP A 201 7.89 -14.60 -18.37
C ASP A 201 7.81 -13.33 -17.50
N THR A 202 6.69 -12.61 -17.57
CA THR A 202 6.43 -11.43 -16.73
C THR A 202 6.31 -11.80 -15.25
N GLU A 203 5.71 -12.94 -14.93
CA GLU A 203 5.61 -13.43 -13.55
C GLU A 203 6.99 -13.81 -13.00
N SER A 204 7.80 -14.51 -13.80
CA SER A 204 9.18 -14.86 -13.44
C SER A 204 10.04 -13.61 -13.24
N ARG A 205 9.84 -12.58 -14.05
CA ARG A 205 10.48 -11.26 -13.87
C ARG A 205 10.02 -10.60 -12.58
N TYR A 206 8.71 -10.60 -12.31
CA TYR A 206 8.18 -10.04 -11.07
C TYR A 206 8.86 -10.63 -9.84
N TRP A 207 8.95 -11.97 -9.76
CA TRP A 207 9.58 -12.62 -8.61
C TRP A 207 11.06 -12.29 -8.44
N ARG A 208 11.80 -12.22 -9.55
CA ARG A 208 13.19 -11.80 -9.55
C ARG A 208 13.36 -10.37 -9.01
N ASP A 209 12.52 -9.45 -9.47
CA ASP A 209 12.58 -8.06 -9.06
C ASP A 209 12.13 -7.92 -7.58
N ALA A 210 11.01 -8.55 -7.21
CA ALA A 210 10.41 -8.46 -5.88
C ALA A 210 11.26 -9.06 -4.75
N THR A 211 12.19 -9.96 -5.08
CA THR A 211 13.15 -10.53 -4.12
C THR A 211 14.49 -9.79 -4.08
N SER A 212 14.66 -8.73 -4.88
CA SER A 212 15.85 -7.89 -4.88
C SER A 212 15.84 -6.88 -3.72
N PRO A 213 16.98 -6.58 -3.08
CA PRO A 213 17.07 -5.55 -2.03
C PRO A 213 16.57 -4.17 -2.46
N HIS A 214 16.72 -3.84 -3.74
CA HIS A 214 16.30 -2.56 -4.34
C HIS A 214 15.06 -2.76 -5.22
N PHE A 215 14.02 -3.40 -4.68
CA PHE A 215 12.83 -3.68 -5.46
C PHE A 215 12.18 -2.41 -6.03
N ARG A 216 11.91 -2.46 -7.33
CA ARG A 216 11.11 -1.51 -8.10
C ARG A 216 10.14 -2.28 -8.96
N SER A 217 8.89 -1.81 -9.01
CA SER A 217 7.83 -2.53 -9.71
C SER A 217 7.80 -2.10 -11.17
N SER A 218 8.32 -2.98 -12.02
CA SER A 218 8.60 -2.69 -13.42
C SER A 218 7.54 -3.23 -14.40
N LEU A 219 6.40 -3.70 -13.87
CA LEU A 219 5.32 -4.36 -14.61
C LEU A 219 3.97 -3.69 -14.34
N LEU A 220 3.15 -3.57 -15.38
CA LEU A 220 1.82 -2.99 -15.26
C LEU A 220 0.86 -3.98 -14.59
N LEU A 221 0.03 -3.47 -13.69
CA LEU A 221 -1.12 -4.20 -13.14
C LEU A 221 -2.37 -3.81 -13.91
N ASP A 222 -3.09 -4.79 -14.45
CA ASP A 222 -4.37 -4.56 -15.12
C ASP A 222 -5.50 -4.53 -14.07
N LEU A 223 -6.10 -3.36 -13.88
CA LEU A 223 -7.23 -3.13 -12.95
C LEU A 223 -8.58 -3.16 -13.66
N THR A 224 -8.63 -3.49 -14.95
CA THR A 224 -9.88 -3.55 -15.72
C THR A 224 -10.82 -4.59 -15.14
N GLN A 225 -12.04 -4.20 -14.78
CA GLN A 225 -13.00 -5.09 -14.14
C GLN A 225 -13.73 -6.00 -15.13
N GLU A 226 -14.19 -5.45 -16.24
CA GLU A 226 -14.96 -6.14 -17.27
C GLU A 226 -14.26 -6.02 -18.63
N ILE A 227 -14.22 -7.12 -19.38
CA ILE A 227 -13.76 -7.13 -20.76
C ILE A 227 -15.00 -7.27 -21.63
N SER A 228 -15.10 -6.39 -22.64
CA SER A 228 -16.12 -6.51 -23.68
C SER A 228 -15.52 -7.25 -24.87
N THR A 229 -16.16 -8.34 -25.29
CA THR A 229 -15.77 -9.08 -26.50
C THR A 229 -16.87 -8.96 -27.54
N ASP A 230 -16.51 -8.47 -28.72
CA ASP A 230 -17.35 -8.52 -29.91
C ASP A 230 -17.17 -9.89 -30.57
N VAL A 231 -18.25 -10.66 -30.65
CA VAL A 231 -18.27 -11.97 -31.31
C VAL A 231 -18.82 -11.89 -32.74
N GLY A 232 -18.98 -10.68 -33.27
CA GLY A 232 -19.65 -10.39 -34.53
C GLY A 232 -21.17 -10.28 -34.39
N HIS A 233 -21.84 -9.83 -35.46
CA HIS A 233 -23.31 -9.73 -35.56
C HIS A 233 -23.96 -8.75 -34.56
N GLY A 234 -23.21 -7.80 -34.00
CA GLY A 234 -23.72 -6.79 -33.07
C GLY A 234 -23.97 -7.30 -31.65
N VAL A 235 -23.44 -8.48 -31.30
CA VAL A 235 -23.56 -9.05 -29.95
C VAL A 235 -22.27 -8.79 -29.18
N HIS A 236 -22.38 -8.06 -28.07
CA HIS A 236 -21.27 -7.78 -27.16
C HIS A 236 -21.48 -8.52 -25.83
N PHE A 237 -20.54 -9.39 -25.47
CA PHE A 237 -20.50 -10.02 -24.15
C PHE A 237 -19.61 -9.22 -23.20
N LYS A 238 -20.12 -8.93 -22.01
CA LYS A 238 -19.32 -8.40 -20.90
C LYS A 238 -18.99 -9.54 -19.94
N LEU A 239 -17.70 -9.83 -19.79
CA LEU A 239 -17.19 -10.87 -18.90
C LEU A 239 -16.31 -10.25 -17.84
N GLY A 240 -16.41 -10.74 -16.60
CA GLY A 240 -15.52 -10.31 -15.54
C GLY A 240 -14.08 -10.72 -15.84
N ASN A 241 -13.15 -9.78 -15.79
CA ASN A 241 -11.74 -10.03 -16.04
C ASN A 241 -11.15 -10.90 -14.91
N ALA A 242 -10.79 -12.15 -15.22
CA ALA A 242 -10.18 -13.07 -14.26
C ALA A 242 -8.80 -12.60 -13.80
N ARG A 243 -8.08 -11.86 -14.65
CA ARG A 243 -6.72 -11.35 -14.39
C ARG A 243 -6.71 -9.91 -13.86
N SER A 244 -7.87 -9.38 -13.49
CA SER A 244 -7.98 -8.06 -12.88
C SER A 244 -7.34 -8.06 -11.50
N GLY A 245 -6.46 -7.10 -11.24
CA GLY A 245 -5.87 -6.82 -9.93
C GLY A 245 -6.89 -6.39 -8.87
N LEU A 246 -8.12 -5.99 -9.27
CA LEU A 246 -9.17 -5.62 -8.31
C LEU A 246 -9.63 -6.80 -7.45
N LYS A 247 -9.64 -8.02 -7.99
CA LYS A 247 -10.02 -9.23 -7.23
C LYS A 247 -9.03 -9.56 -6.11
N PRO A 248 -7.72 -9.71 -6.37
CA PRO A 248 -6.76 -9.91 -5.30
C PRO A 248 -6.69 -8.71 -4.34
N LEU A 249 -6.85 -7.48 -4.84
CA LEU A 249 -6.93 -6.30 -3.98
C LEU A 249 -8.10 -6.42 -2.98
N ALA A 250 -9.29 -6.82 -3.43
CA ALA A 250 -10.45 -7.01 -2.56
C ALA A 250 -10.18 -8.06 -1.46
N VAL A 251 -9.50 -9.16 -1.80
CA VAL A 251 -9.08 -10.19 -0.81
C VAL A 251 -8.13 -9.59 0.22
N LEU A 252 -7.11 -8.83 -0.22
CA LEU A 252 -6.15 -8.19 0.67
C LEU A 252 -6.78 -7.13 1.56
N LEU A 253 -7.73 -6.33 1.06
CA LEU A 253 -8.49 -5.38 1.87
C LEU A 253 -9.32 -6.10 2.95
N GLY A 254 -9.88 -7.27 2.64
CA GLY A 254 -10.58 -8.08 3.64
C GLY A 254 -9.64 -8.62 4.72
N ARG A 255 -8.46 -9.11 4.32
CA ARG A 255 -7.39 -9.55 5.25
C ARG A 255 -6.88 -8.40 6.11
N TRP A 256 -6.75 -7.21 5.53
CA TRP A 256 -6.37 -5.98 6.22
C TRP A 256 -7.34 -5.64 7.35
N VAL A 257 -8.65 -5.64 7.06
CA VAL A 257 -9.68 -5.41 8.08
C VAL A 257 -9.62 -6.48 9.17
N ARG A 258 -9.52 -7.76 8.80
CA ARG A 258 -9.43 -8.86 9.77
C ARG A 258 -8.21 -8.74 10.69
N GLN A 259 -7.02 -8.51 10.12
CA GLN A 259 -5.78 -8.47 10.90
C GLN A 259 -5.67 -7.24 11.82
N LEU A 260 -6.20 -6.08 11.41
CA LEU A 260 -6.05 -4.84 12.18
C LEU A 260 -7.26 -4.53 13.07
N LEU A 261 -8.47 -4.94 12.70
CA LEU A 261 -9.69 -4.66 13.48
C LEU A 261 -10.29 -5.90 14.14
N GLY A 262 -9.90 -7.11 13.71
CA GLY A 262 -10.49 -8.37 14.17
C GLY A 262 -11.83 -8.72 13.50
N ALA A 263 -12.39 -7.83 12.67
CA ALA A 263 -13.68 -8.02 12.02
C ALA A 263 -13.56 -8.86 10.74
N GLU A 264 -14.42 -9.85 10.58
CA GLU A 264 -14.44 -10.68 9.38
C GLU A 264 -15.38 -10.08 8.32
N VAL A 265 -14.80 -9.73 7.16
CA VAL A 265 -15.52 -9.08 6.06
C VAL A 265 -15.23 -9.76 4.73
N ARG A 266 -16.22 -9.74 3.84
CA ARG A 266 -16.10 -10.16 2.44
C ARG A 266 -16.17 -8.93 1.54
N ILE A 267 -15.12 -8.69 0.76
CA ILE A 267 -15.06 -7.59 -0.19
C ILE A 267 -15.04 -8.15 -1.61
N MET A 268 -15.88 -7.62 -2.49
CA MET A 268 -15.99 -8.05 -3.89
C MET A 268 -16.04 -6.85 -4.83
N PRO A 269 -15.30 -6.84 -5.94
CA PRO A 269 -15.46 -5.83 -6.98
C PRO A 269 -16.87 -5.89 -7.59
N VAL A 270 -17.52 -4.73 -7.77
CA VAL A 270 -18.85 -4.60 -8.40
C VAL A 270 -18.80 -3.56 -9.51
N PRO A 271 -19.50 -3.74 -10.65
CA PRO A 271 -19.36 -2.84 -11.81
C PRO A 271 -20.07 -1.49 -11.61
N ARG A 272 -21.03 -1.46 -10.67
CA ARG A 272 -21.83 -0.29 -10.31
C ARG A 272 -22.45 -0.47 -8.93
N ILE A 273 -22.91 0.63 -8.35
CA ILE A 273 -23.65 0.66 -7.09
C ILE A 273 -25.12 0.94 -7.44
N ASP A 274 -25.94 -0.11 -7.48
CA ASP A 274 -27.39 0.00 -7.60
C ASP A 274 -28.04 -0.46 -6.30
N ASP A 275 -28.06 0.42 -5.29
CA ASP A 275 -28.69 0.11 -4.00
C ASP A 275 -29.54 1.29 -3.52
N ALA A 276 -30.85 1.12 -3.62
CA ALA A 276 -31.82 2.08 -3.11
C ALA A 276 -31.77 2.22 -1.58
N ARG A 277 -31.12 1.29 -0.89
CA ARG A 277 -30.92 1.27 0.56
C ARG A 277 -29.48 1.58 0.95
N TRP A 278 -28.68 2.21 0.09
CA TRP A 278 -27.31 2.61 0.41
C TRP A 278 -27.26 3.43 1.71
N ARG A 279 -26.59 2.90 2.75
CA ARG A 279 -26.45 3.57 4.07
C ARG A 279 -25.04 4.01 4.42
N TRP A 280 -24.02 3.35 3.87
CA TRP A 280 -22.64 3.58 4.29
C TRP A 280 -21.66 3.39 3.13
N HIS A 281 -20.58 4.16 3.14
CA HIS A 281 -19.50 4.04 2.18
C HIS A 281 -18.15 4.44 2.77
N VAL A 282 -17.08 3.97 2.14
CA VAL A 282 -15.71 4.36 2.48
C VAL A 282 -14.91 4.54 1.19
N GLY A 283 -14.39 5.73 0.95
CA GLY A 283 -13.43 5.95 -0.13
C GLY A 283 -12.07 5.35 0.25
N LEU A 284 -11.45 4.62 -0.67
CA LEU A 284 -10.10 4.06 -0.49
C LEU A 284 -9.00 5.06 -0.84
N ASP A 285 -9.36 6.29 -1.19
CA ASP A 285 -8.48 7.44 -1.41
C ASP A 285 -9.28 8.74 -1.20
N VAL A 286 -8.61 9.90 -1.34
CA VAL A 286 -9.24 11.21 -1.11
C VAL A 286 -10.33 11.52 -2.14
N GLU A 287 -10.09 11.21 -3.41
CA GLU A 287 -10.99 11.51 -4.52
C GLU A 287 -12.24 10.63 -4.45
N ALA A 288 -12.05 9.33 -4.18
CA ALA A 288 -13.13 8.38 -3.96
C ALA A 288 -14.00 8.78 -2.76
N THR A 289 -13.40 9.29 -1.68
CA THR A 289 -14.15 9.76 -0.50
C THR A 289 -15.05 10.93 -0.88
N ALA A 290 -14.51 11.94 -1.55
CA ALA A 290 -15.29 13.08 -2.01
C ALA A 290 -16.40 12.66 -2.99
N LEU A 291 -16.09 11.76 -3.93
CA LEU A 291 -17.04 11.26 -4.92
C LEU A 291 -18.22 10.55 -4.26
N LEU A 292 -17.95 9.61 -3.35
CA LEU A 292 -19.02 8.85 -2.68
C LEU A 292 -19.88 9.75 -1.79
N ASN A 293 -19.30 10.77 -1.14
CA ASN A 293 -20.07 11.76 -0.39
C ASN A 293 -21.06 12.52 -1.28
N ASP A 294 -20.60 12.97 -2.45
CA ASP A 294 -21.46 13.70 -3.40
C ASP A 294 -22.58 12.81 -3.95
N LEU A 295 -22.25 11.57 -4.34
CA LEU A 295 -23.24 10.59 -4.81
C LEU A 295 -24.27 10.25 -3.72
N TYR A 296 -23.82 10.10 -2.46
CA TYR A 296 -24.70 9.84 -1.33
C TYR A 296 -25.62 11.02 -1.01
N ALA A 297 -25.13 12.26 -1.17
CA ALA A 297 -25.92 13.47 -1.00
C ALA A 297 -26.89 13.75 -2.18
N GLY A 298 -26.84 12.95 -3.25
CA GLY A 298 -27.63 13.17 -4.46
C GLY A 298 -27.12 14.32 -5.33
N THR A 299 -25.89 14.77 -5.11
CA THR A 299 -25.24 15.80 -5.93
C THR A 299 -24.93 15.24 -7.32
N LEU A 300 -25.23 16.00 -8.37
CA LEU A 300 -24.86 15.64 -9.74
C LEU A 300 -23.34 15.64 -9.90
N VAL A 301 -22.79 14.52 -10.36
CA VAL A 301 -21.36 14.37 -10.64
C VAL A 301 -21.17 14.32 -12.16
N ASP A 302 -20.21 15.10 -12.66
CA ASP A 302 -19.88 15.12 -14.08
C ASP A 302 -19.22 13.81 -14.56
N GLY A 303 -19.31 13.59 -15.88
CA GLY A 303 -18.75 12.39 -16.50
C GLY A 303 -17.23 12.30 -16.46
N GLU A 304 -16.52 13.43 -16.39
CA GLU A 304 -15.06 13.45 -16.32
C GLU A 304 -14.58 12.86 -14.99
N ARG A 305 -15.24 13.23 -13.89
CA ARG A 305 -14.95 12.71 -12.56
C ARG A 305 -15.34 11.24 -12.44
N LEU A 306 -16.49 10.83 -12.98
CA LEU A 306 -16.89 9.42 -13.02
C LEU A 306 -15.91 8.56 -13.85
N ALA A 307 -15.34 9.10 -14.92
CA ALA A 307 -14.35 8.40 -15.75
C ALA A 307 -13.03 8.11 -15.02
N ARG A 308 -12.76 8.74 -13.87
CA ARG A 308 -11.56 8.48 -13.05
C ARG A 308 -11.74 7.34 -12.05
N ILE A 309 -12.93 6.74 -11.95
CA ILE A 309 -13.17 5.58 -11.09
C ILE A 309 -12.33 4.40 -11.60
N VAL A 310 -11.55 3.81 -10.70
CA VAL A 310 -10.68 2.66 -10.96
C VAL A 310 -11.40 1.37 -10.61
N GLY A 311 -12.13 1.36 -9.50
CA GLY A 311 -12.87 0.19 -9.05
C GLY A 311 -13.90 0.55 -7.98
N LEU A 312 -15.01 -0.17 -8.00
CA LEU A 312 -16.04 -0.14 -6.96
C LEU A 312 -16.09 -1.50 -6.28
N PHE A 313 -16.35 -1.52 -4.98
CA PHE A 313 -16.43 -2.74 -4.21
C PHE A 313 -17.65 -2.73 -3.30
N ARG A 314 -18.16 -3.92 -3.02
CA ARG A 314 -19.16 -4.18 -2.00
C ARG A 314 -18.49 -4.96 -0.87
N LEU A 315 -18.58 -4.42 0.34
CA LEU A 315 -18.13 -5.04 1.58
C LEU A 315 -19.35 -5.53 2.37
N GLU A 316 -19.29 -6.78 2.81
CA GLU A 316 -20.28 -7.40 3.69
C GLU A 316 -19.57 -7.90 4.95
N PHE A 317 -20.12 -7.57 6.13
CA PHE A 317 -19.66 -8.15 7.39
C PHE A 317 -20.16 -9.59 7.52
N ALA A 318 -19.33 -10.49 8.02
CA ALA A 318 -19.74 -11.85 8.35
C ALA A 318 -20.72 -11.87 9.54
N ASN A 319 -20.54 -10.94 10.49
CA ASN A 319 -21.40 -10.80 11.66
C ASN A 319 -21.96 -9.37 11.75
N ALA A 320 -23.27 -9.22 11.52
CA ALA A 320 -23.95 -7.93 11.62
C ALA A 320 -23.91 -7.33 13.04
N ALA A 321 -23.68 -8.13 14.09
CA ALA A 321 -23.56 -7.63 15.46
C ALA A 321 -22.24 -6.86 15.71
N GLU A 322 -21.23 -7.03 14.85
CA GLU A 322 -20.00 -6.23 14.88
C GLU A 322 -20.21 -4.83 14.30
N MET A 323 -21.37 -4.55 13.70
CA MET A 323 -21.70 -3.29 13.07
C MET A 323 -22.46 -2.35 14.01
N ARG A 324 -22.42 -1.05 13.70
CA ARG A 324 -23.28 -0.03 14.31
C ARG A 324 -24.76 -0.36 14.03
N ALA A 325 -25.59 -0.24 15.07
CA ALA A 325 -26.95 -0.78 15.09
C ALA A 325 -27.89 -0.27 13.97
N ASP A 326 -27.74 0.98 13.55
CA ASP A 326 -28.58 1.63 12.51
C ASP A 326 -28.22 1.20 11.08
N VAL A 327 -27.05 0.58 10.87
CA VAL A 327 -26.59 0.09 9.55
C VAL A 327 -26.25 -1.39 9.54
N ALA A 328 -26.58 -2.12 10.62
CA ALA A 328 -26.31 -3.54 10.76
C ALA A 328 -26.95 -4.36 9.63
N GLY A 329 -26.15 -5.23 9.00
CA GLY A 329 -26.57 -6.10 7.90
C GLY A 329 -26.69 -5.40 6.53
N VAL A 330 -26.43 -4.10 6.44
CA VAL A 330 -26.40 -3.37 5.16
C VAL A 330 -24.97 -3.41 4.60
N PRO A 331 -24.77 -3.60 3.28
CA PRO A 331 -23.43 -3.54 2.70
C PRO A 331 -22.78 -2.16 2.84
N VAL A 332 -21.45 -2.15 2.91
CA VAL A 332 -20.63 -0.94 2.80
C VAL A 332 -20.07 -0.86 1.40
N TYR A 333 -20.26 0.27 0.71
CA TYR A 333 -19.69 0.47 -0.61
C TYR A 333 -18.32 1.15 -0.55
N LEU A 334 -17.37 0.65 -1.32
CA LEU A 334 -16.03 1.20 -1.43
C LEU A 334 -15.77 1.67 -2.85
N ALA A 335 -14.96 2.72 -3.00
CA ALA A 335 -14.45 3.15 -4.30
C ALA A 335 -12.96 3.44 -4.24
N LEU A 336 -12.30 3.23 -5.38
CA LEU A 336 -10.91 3.58 -5.65
C LEU A 336 -10.90 4.45 -6.91
N MET A 337 -10.19 5.58 -6.87
CA MET A 337 -10.28 6.62 -7.88
C MET A 337 -8.93 7.30 -8.13
N ALA A 338 -8.69 7.67 -9.39
CA ALA A 338 -7.54 8.48 -9.76
C ALA A 338 -7.77 9.96 -9.43
N ASN A 339 -6.71 10.66 -9.02
CA ASN A 339 -6.73 12.12 -8.97
C ASN A 339 -6.73 12.75 -10.37
N PRO A 340 -6.95 14.08 -10.51
CA PRO A 340 -6.95 14.75 -11.80
C PRO A 340 -5.65 14.60 -12.61
N GLN A 341 -4.54 14.30 -11.94
CA GLN A 341 -3.25 14.02 -12.56
C GLN A 341 -3.15 12.56 -13.06
N GLY A 342 -4.14 11.71 -12.83
CA GLY A 342 -4.11 10.29 -13.19
C GLY A 342 -3.23 9.46 -12.26
N GLN A 343 -2.95 9.94 -11.05
CA GLN A 343 -2.26 9.16 -10.01
C GLN A 343 -3.27 8.53 -9.07
N LEU A 344 -2.90 7.36 -8.53
CA LEU A 344 -3.65 6.66 -7.50
C LEU A 344 -2.78 6.49 -6.27
N ARG A 345 -3.22 7.06 -5.15
CA ARG A 345 -2.63 6.85 -3.83
C ARG A 345 -3.70 6.31 -2.89
N MET A 346 -3.71 5.00 -2.70
CA MET A 346 -4.65 4.34 -1.79
C MET A 346 -4.36 4.74 -0.34
N LYS A 347 -5.42 4.83 0.45
CA LYS A 347 -5.42 5.11 1.88
C LYS A 347 -6.09 3.96 2.63
N PRO A 348 -5.40 2.82 2.85
CA PRO A 348 -5.97 1.66 3.54
C PRO A 348 -6.40 1.96 4.98
N GLN A 349 -5.87 3.01 5.61
CA GLN A 349 -6.31 3.50 6.91
C GLN A 349 -7.78 3.94 6.93
N ASN A 350 -8.37 4.31 5.78
CA ASN A 350 -9.77 4.71 5.73
C ASN A 350 -10.70 3.55 6.13
N LEU A 351 -10.31 2.30 5.90
CA LEU A 351 -11.06 1.13 6.39
C LEU A 351 -10.94 0.96 7.90
N LEU A 352 -9.82 1.37 8.51
CA LEU A 352 -9.63 1.25 9.95
C LEU A 352 -10.44 2.29 10.72
N LEU A 353 -10.57 3.49 10.14
CA LEU A 353 -11.16 4.65 10.80
C LEU A 353 -12.66 4.83 10.51
N ASN A 354 -13.13 4.39 9.34
CA ASN A 354 -14.47 4.75 8.84
C ASN A 354 -15.40 3.55 8.62
N LEU A 355 -15.00 2.33 8.99
CA LEU A 355 -15.95 1.21 8.98
C LEU A 355 -16.99 1.39 10.09
N PRO A 356 -18.26 1.01 9.85
CA PRO A 356 -19.34 1.22 10.80
C PRO A 356 -19.32 0.13 11.88
N LEU A 357 -18.23 0.04 12.64
CA LEU A 357 -18.09 -0.92 13.73
C LEU A 357 -18.95 -0.51 14.93
N ALA A 358 -19.43 -1.51 15.67
CA ALA A 358 -20.06 -1.30 16.96
C ALA A 358 -19.06 -0.62 17.92
N ALA A 359 -19.54 0.29 18.76
CA ALA A 359 -18.70 0.87 19.80
C ALA A 359 -18.19 -0.25 20.70
N ARG A 360 -16.88 -0.29 20.95
CA ARG A 360 -16.29 -1.22 21.91
C ARG A 360 -16.81 -0.83 23.30
N SER A 361 -17.62 -1.70 23.89
CA SER A 361 -18.16 -1.58 25.26
C SER A 361 -17.08 -1.78 26.31
#